data_AF-A0A0H1BQ96-F1
#
_entry.id   AF-A0A0H1BQ96-F1
#
_cell.length_a   1.000
_cell.length_b   1.000
_cell.length_c   1.000
_cell.angle_alpha   90.00
_cell.angle_beta   90.00
_cell.angle_gamma   90.00
#
_symmetry.space_group_name_H-M   'P 1'
#
loop_
_entity.id
_entity.type
_entity.pdbx_description
1 polymer ?
#
loop_
_entity_poly.entity_id
_entity_poly.type
_entity_poly.pdbx_seq_one_letter_code
_entity_poly.pdbx_strand_id
1 'polypeptide(L)'
;MRLRASPAQSWLLTISALLLLLTVPIHAVQLDVTSDDSIKQVARDLAKGLRAYYKGDSPGNIPGNLPHPYYWWEAGALFGALIDYWFYTGDSTYNDIIIQAMMHQASPTCNFMPVNQTRSEGNDDQSFWAIAAMAA
;
A
#
# COMPACT_ATOMS: atom_id res chain seq x y z
N MET A 1 25.20 -44.08 21.54
CA MET A 1 26.47 -43.75 20.87
C MET A 1 26.21 -42.54 19.97
N ARG A 2 26.61 -41.32 20.36
CA ARG A 2 26.42 -40.11 19.52
C ARG A 2 27.65 -39.92 18.64
N LEU A 3 27.49 -40.12 17.34
CA LEU A 3 28.55 -39.86 16.34
C LEU A 3 28.78 -38.34 16.27
N ARG A 4 29.97 -37.87 16.63
CA ARG A 4 30.38 -36.47 16.41
C ARG A 4 30.78 -36.31 14.95
N ALA A 5 30.22 -35.31 14.27
CA ALA A 5 30.62 -34.96 12.91
C ALA A 5 32.10 -34.57 12.85
N SER A 6 32.78 -34.94 11.77
CA SER A 6 34.19 -34.58 11.57
C SER A 6 34.34 -33.07 11.29
N PRO A 7 35.50 -32.46 11.55
CA PRO A 7 35.73 -31.05 11.24
C PRO A 7 35.41 -30.68 9.79
N ALA A 8 35.70 -31.59 8.84
CA ALA A 8 35.37 -31.40 7.42
C ALA A 8 33.86 -31.39 7.16
N GLN A 9 33.08 -32.23 7.84
CA GLN A 9 31.61 -32.17 7.78
C GLN A 9 31.08 -30.84 8.33
N SER A 10 31.66 -30.34 9.43
CA SER A 10 31.28 -29.05 10.01
C SER A 10 31.52 -27.88 9.05
N TRP A 11 32.63 -27.90 8.29
CA TRP A 11 32.94 -26.89 7.27
C TRP A 11 32.02 -26.97 6.04
N LEU A 12 31.73 -28.17 5.56
CA LEU A 12 30.81 -28.36 4.43
C LEU A 12 29.38 -27.90 4.76
N LEU A 13 28.94 -28.15 5.99
CA LEU A 13 27.63 -27.69 6.48
C LEU A 13 27.56 -26.17 6.60
N THR A 14 28.62 -25.52 7.11
CA THR A 14 28.67 -24.04 7.19
C THR A 14 28.71 -23.41 5.80
N ILE A 15 29.51 -23.93 4.87
CA ILE A 15 29.57 -23.42 3.49
C ILE A 15 28.23 -23.59 2.78
N SER A 16 27.56 -24.73 2.94
CA SER A 16 26.23 -24.98 2.35
C SER A 16 25.17 -24.03 2.91
N ALA A 17 25.19 -23.75 4.21
CA ALA A 17 24.30 -22.79 4.85
C ALA A 17 24.56 -21.35 4.36
N LEU A 18 25.82 -20.97 4.17
CA LEU A 18 26.21 -19.67 3.61
C LEU A 18 25.78 -19.51 2.14
N LEU A 19 25.89 -20.55 1.32
CA LEU A 19 25.41 -20.53 -0.07
C LEU A 19 23.89 -20.38 -0.17
N LEU A 20 23.12 -21.03 0.71
CA LEU A 20 21.66 -20.85 0.79
C LEU A 20 21.27 -19.42 1.18
N LEU A 21 22.02 -18.79 2.09
CA LEU A 21 21.85 -17.38 2.48
C LEU A 21 22.20 -16.38 1.36
N LEU A 22 23.01 -16.78 0.38
CA LEU A 22 23.34 -15.94 -0.80
C LEU A 22 22.26 -16.01 -1.90
N THR A 23 21.34 -16.98 -1.83
CA THR A 23 20.26 -17.16 -2.82
C THR A 23 18.94 -16.52 -2.42
N VAL A 24 18.96 -15.41 -1.66
CA VAL A 24 17.72 -14.68 -1.37
C VAL A 24 17.20 -14.10 -2.69
N PRO A 25 16.00 -14.51 -3.17
CA PRO A 25 15.43 -13.93 -4.38
C PRO A 25 15.14 -12.45 -4.15
N ILE A 26 15.82 -11.59 -4.92
CA ILE A 26 15.51 -10.16 -4.98
C ILE A 26 14.23 -10.03 -5.81
N HIS A 27 13.13 -9.67 -5.16
CA HIS A 27 11.86 -9.40 -5.82
C HIS A 27 11.87 -7.96 -6.32
N ALA A 28 12.54 -7.74 -7.46
CA ALA A 28 12.47 -6.48 -8.17
C ALA A 28 11.27 -6.49 -9.13
N VAL A 29 10.59 -5.35 -9.22
CA VAL A 29 9.61 -5.11 -10.27
C VAL A 29 10.35 -5.04 -11.60
N GLN A 30 9.90 -5.83 -12.59
CA GLN A 30 10.39 -5.74 -13.97
C GLN A 30 9.53 -4.71 -14.71
N LEU A 31 10.12 -3.56 -15.03
CA LEU A 31 9.46 -2.45 -15.70
C LEU A 31 10.13 -2.15 -17.03
N ASP A 32 9.39 -2.31 -18.12
CA ASP A 32 9.72 -1.74 -19.42
C ASP A 32 8.92 -0.45 -19.63
N VAL A 33 9.61 0.70 -19.59
CA VAL A 33 9.01 2.03 -19.72
C VAL A 33 8.56 2.36 -21.15
N THR A 34 8.85 1.49 -22.13
CA THR A 34 8.42 1.65 -23.52
C THR A 34 7.20 0.80 -23.88
N SER A 35 6.72 -0.04 -22.94
CA SER A 35 5.57 -0.92 -23.11
C SER A 35 4.42 -0.50 -22.19
N ASP A 36 3.31 -0.05 -22.79
CA ASP A 36 2.08 0.27 -22.06
C ASP A 36 1.59 -0.90 -21.20
N ASP A 37 1.66 -2.11 -21.72
CA ASP A 37 1.25 -3.32 -20.99
C ASP A 37 2.15 -3.58 -19.78
N SER A 38 3.48 -3.39 -19.93
CA SER A 38 4.41 -3.52 -18.80
C SER A 38 4.13 -2.46 -17.73
N ILE A 39 3.90 -1.20 -18.13
CA ILE A 39 3.60 -0.10 -17.20
C ILE A 39 2.30 -0.39 -16.44
N LYS A 40 1.23 -0.77 -17.15
CA LYS A 40 -0.07 -1.07 -16.53
C LYS A 40 -0.01 -2.29 -15.60
N GLN A 41 0.75 -3.33 -15.99
CA GLN A 41 0.92 -4.50 -15.14
C GLN A 41 1.67 -4.15 -13.84
N VAL A 42 2.76 -3.38 -13.94
CA VAL A 42 3.48 -2.88 -12.76
C VAL A 42 2.61 -1.98 -11.89
N ALA A 43 1.86 -1.06 -12.50
CA ALA A 43 0.94 -0.19 -11.77
C ALA A 43 -0.14 -0.99 -11.01
N ARG A 44 -0.67 -2.05 -11.62
CA ARG A 44 -1.62 -2.97 -10.96
C ARG A 44 -0.99 -3.65 -9.74
N ASP A 45 0.25 -4.11 -9.86
CA ASP A 45 0.95 -4.77 -8.74
C ASP A 45 1.22 -3.78 -7.59
N LEU A 46 1.58 -2.53 -7.90
CA LEU A 46 1.73 -1.46 -6.91
C LEU A 46 0.39 -1.08 -6.25
N ALA A 47 -0.69 -0.94 -7.04
CA ALA A 47 -2.03 -0.65 -6.53
C ALA A 47 -2.54 -1.77 -5.60
N LYS A 48 -2.26 -3.03 -5.94
CA LYS A 48 -2.50 -4.18 -5.06
C LYS A 48 -1.70 -4.07 -3.75
N GLY A 49 -0.46 -3.61 -3.83
CA GLY A 49 0.38 -3.29 -2.66
C GLY A 49 -0.25 -2.23 -1.76
N LEU A 50 -0.67 -1.09 -2.33
CA LEU A 50 -1.38 -0.03 -1.60
C LEU A 50 -2.66 -0.55 -0.95
N ARG A 51 -3.50 -1.28 -1.71
CA ARG A 51 -4.71 -1.92 -1.19
C ARG A 51 -4.41 -2.82 0.01
N ALA A 52 -3.27 -3.50 0.06
CA ALA A 52 -2.95 -4.41 1.15
C ALA A 52 -2.87 -3.70 2.52
N TYR A 53 -2.45 -2.43 2.55
CA TYR A 53 -2.41 -1.61 3.78
C TYR A 53 -3.80 -1.17 4.26
N TYR A 54 -4.73 -0.94 3.33
CA TYR A 54 -6.07 -0.47 3.67
C TYR A 54 -6.94 -1.59 4.25
N LYS A 55 -7.49 -1.37 5.44
CA LYS A 55 -8.43 -2.29 6.10
C LYS A 55 -9.76 -1.62 6.48
N GLY A 56 -9.93 -0.34 6.16
CA GLY A 56 -11.10 0.46 6.57
C GLY A 56 -12.44 -0.01 6.01
N ASP A 57 -12.42 -0.81 4.93
CA ASP A 57 -13.61 -1.41 4.31
C ASP A 57 -14.07 -2.72 4.99
N SER A 58 -13.30 -3.24 5.95
CA SER A 58 -13.68 -4.44 6.71
C SER A 58 -14.67 -4.11 7.84
N PRO A 59 -15.62 -5.00 8.17
CA PRO A 59 -16.56 -4.79 9.27
C PRO A 59 -15.85 -4.45 10.59
N GLY A 60 -16.33 -3.40 11.26
CA GLY A 60 -15.76 -2.92 12.53
C GLY A 60 -14.62 -1.91 12.39
N ASN A 61 -14.10 -1.68 11.18
CA ASN A 61 -13.14 -0.62 10.90
C ASN A 61 -13.82 0.68 10.43
N ILE A 62 -13.03 1.74 10.29
CA ILE A 62 -13.49 3.07 9.89
C ILE A 62 -13.07 3.30 8.42
N PRO A 63 -14.02 3.44 7.49
CA PRO A 63 -13.70 3.74 6.10
C PRO A 63 -12.88 5.03 5.97
N GLY A 64 -11.87 5.00 5.12
CA GLY A 64 -10.97 6.15 4.94
C GLY A 64 -9.88 6.31 6.01
N ASN A 65 -9.77 5.40 6.99
CA ASN A 65 -8.62 5.36 7.90
C ASN A 65 -7.67 4.21 7.53
N LEU A 66 -6.37 4.49 7.56
CA LEU A 66 -5.32 3.48 7.59
C LEU A 66 -5.05 3.02 9.03
N PRO A 67 -4.55 1.79 9.24
CA PRO A 67 -4.14 1.33 10.56
C PRO A 67 -2.91 2.11 11.06
N HIS A 68 -2.67 2.08 12.37
CA HIS A 68 -1.41 2.60 12.94
C HIS A 68 -0.19 1.96 12.24
N PRO A 69 0.91 2.70 11.96
CA PRO A 69 1.26 4.04 12.44
C PRO A 69 0.84 5.19 11.52
N TYR A 70 -0.01 4.93 10.52
CA TYR A 70 -0.30 5.92 9.50
C TYR A 70 -1.22 7.04 10.01
N TYR A 71 -0.92 8.28 9.61
CA TYR A 71 -1.74 9.45 9.91
C TYR A 71 -2.93 9.54 8.96
N TRP A 72 -3.95 10.32 9.36
CA TRP A 72 -5.21 10.41 8.62
C TRP A 72 -5.03 10.93 7.19
N TRP A 73 -4.15 11.92 6.98
CA TRP A 73 -3.87 12.46 5.64
C TRP A 73 -3.25 11.45 4.68
N GLU A 74 -2.48 10.48 5.17
CA GLU A 74 -1.85 9.46 4.33
C GLU A 74 -2.90 8.54 3.68
N ALA A 75 -4.06 8.38 4.32
CA ALA A 75 -5.18 7.70 3.69
C ALA A 75 -5.74 8.52 2.51
N GLY A 76 -5.89 9.84 2.66
CA GLY A 76 -6.26 10.74 1.57
C GLY A 76 -5.28 10.66 0.39
N ALA A 77 -3.98 10.64 0.68
CA ALA A 77 -2.93 10.44 -0.33
C ALA A 77 -3.03 9.07 -1.02
N LEU A 78 -3.28 8.00 -0.26
CA LEU A 78 -3.47 6.66 -0.81
C LEU A 78 -4.66 6.60 -1.77
N PHE A 79 -5.81 7.20 -1.42
CA PHE A 79 -6.97 7.23 -2.31
C PHE A 79 -6.73 8.08 -3.55
N GLY A 80 -6.04 9.23 -3.42
CA GLY A 80 -5.58 10.00 -4.58
C GLY A 80 -4.74 9.16 -5.54
N ALA A 81 -3.78 8.38 -5.03
CA ALA A 81 -2.98 7.49 -5.87
C ALA A 81 -3.79 6.37 -6.54
N LEU A 82 -4.84 5.85 -5.88
CA LEU A 82 -5.73 4.85 -6.47
C LEU A 82 -6.70 5.45 -7.51
N ILE A 83 -7.09 6.73 -7.36
CA ILE A 83 -7.85 7.48 -8.37
C ILE A 83 -7.00 7.66 -9.62
N ASP A 84 -5.75 8.12 -9.47
CA ASP A 84 -4.80 8.24 -10.58
C ASP A 84 -4.56 6.88 -11.26
N TYR A 85 -4.39 5.82 -10.48
CA TYR A 85 -4.26 4.47 -11.02
C TYR A 85 -5.45 4.09 -11.91
N TRP A 86 -6.69 4.29 -11.45
CA TRP A 86 -7.88 4.03 -12.25
C TRP A 86 -7.86 4.88 -13.53
N PHE A 87 -7.59 6.17 -13.41
CA PHE A 87 -7.57 7.10 -14.54
C PHE A 87 -6.55 6.69 -15.61
N TYR A 88 -5.31 6.37 -15.22
CA TYR A 88 -4.24 6.05 -16.17
C TYR A 88 -4.31 4.62 -16.74
N THR A 89 -4.92 3.67 -16.02
CA THR A 89 -4.93 2.26 -16.43
C THR A 89 -6.28 1.78 -16.97
N GLY A 90 -7.38 2.45 -16.60
CA GLY A 90 -8.75 2.01 -16.84
C GLY A 90 -9.24 0.89 -15.90
N ASP A 91 -8.41 0.44 -14.96
CA ASP A 91 -8.74 -0.63 -14.03
C ASP A 91 -9.57 -0.09 -12.84
N SER A 92 -10.86 -0.46 -12.80
CA SER A 92 -11.83 0.04 -11.81
C SER A 92 -11.95 -0.81 -10.55
N THR A 93 -11.03 -1.77 -10.35
CA THR A 93 -11.08 -2.75 -9.25
C THR A 93 -11.27 -2.13 -7.86
N TYR A 94 -10.82 -0.89 -7.63
CA TYR A 94 -10.86 -0.23 -6.32
C TYR A 94 -11.85 0.92 -6.22
N ASN A 95 -12.65 1.21 -7.24
CA ASN A 95 -13.51 2.39 -7.26
C ASN A 95 -14.54 2.41 -6.11
N ASP A 96 -15.15 1.27 -5.80
CA ASP A 96 -16.15 1.19 -4.73
C ASP A 96 -15.56 1.54 -3.35
N ILE A 97 -14.35 1.07 -3.05
CA ILE A 97 -13.70 1.37 -1.77
C ILE A 97 -13.20 2.83 -1.70
N ILE A 98 -12.79 3.40 -2.84
CA ILE A 98 -12.42 4.81 -2.95
C ILE A 98 -13.65 5.67 -2.63
N ILE A 99 -14.76 5.42 -3.31
CA ILE A 99 -16.03 6.17 -3.11
C ILE A 99 -16.47 6.06 -1.66
N GLN A 100 -16.48 4.85 -1.09
CA GLN A 100 -16.87 4.64 0.31
C GLN A 100 -16.01 5.47 1.26
N ALA A 101 -14.68 5.42 1.10
CA ALA A 101 -13.75 6.13 1.96
C ALA A 101 -13.86 7.66 1.85
N MET A 102 -13.87 8.17 0.61
CA MET A 102 -13.97 9.61 0.33
C MET A 102 -15.27 10.18 0.90
N MET A 103 -16.41 9.50 0.71
CA MET A 103 -17.70 9.93 1.23
C MET A 103 -17.77 9.86 2.77
N HIS A 104 -17.11 8.87 3.39
CA HIS A 104 -17.06 8.78 4.84
C HIS A 104 -16.27 9.93 5.47
N GLN A 105 -15.18 10.34 4.82
CA GLN A 105 -14.27 11.37 5.34
C GLN A 105 -14.64 12.80 4.93
N ALA A 106 -15.57 12.97 3.97
CA ALA A 106 -16.06 14.27 3.52
C ALA A 106 -16.67 15.14 4.64
N SER A 107 -17.06 14.54 5.78
CA SER A 107 -17.80 15.13 6.89
C SER A 107 -19.22 15.60 6.49
N PRO A 108 -20.14 15.85 7.44
CA PRO A 108 -21.48 16.37 7.11
C PRO A 108 -21.47 17.71 6.35
N THR A 109 -20.43 18.52 6.54
CA THR A 109 -20.24 19.82 5.87
C THR A 109 -19.56 19.71 4.50
N CYS A 110 -19.21 18.50 4.06
CA CYS A 110 -18.57 18.25 2.76
C CYS A 110 -17.26 19.04 2.55
N ASN A 111 -16.52 19.28 3.62
CA ASN A 111 -15.28 20.07 3.63
C ASN A 111 -14.06 19.27 4.11
N PHE A 112 -14.18 17.95 4.29
CA PHE A 112 -13.12 17.11 4.83
C PHE A 112 -12.60 17.58 6.20
N MET A 113 -13.50 18.07 7.06
CA MET A 113 -13.18 18.41 8.46
C MET A 113 -13.96 17.52 9.44
N PRO A 114 -13.73 16.19 9.44
CA PRO A 114 -14.44 15.28 10.33
C PRO A 114 -14.04 15.51 11.80
N VAL A 115 -15.04 15.70 12.68
CA VAL A 115 -14.83 15.99 14.12
C VAL A 115 -13.87 14.99 14.81
N ASN A 116 -13.87 13.73 14.38
CA ASN A 116 -13.02 12.67 14.92
C ASN A 116 -11.53 12.87 14.64
N GLN A 117 -11.15 13.75 13.70
CA GLN A 117 -9.77 14.01 13.30
C GLN A 117 -9.20 15.35 13.81
N THR A 118 -10.00 16.12 14.56
CA THR A 118 -9.64 17.47 15.07
C THR A 118 -8.32 17.58 15.82
N ARG A 119 -7.78 16.47 16.37
CA ARG A 119 -6.47 16.45 17.05
C ARG A 119 -5.27 16.38 16.10
N SER A 120 -5.47 15.89 14.88
CA SER A 120 -4.43 15.69 13.87
C SER A 120 -4.65 16.52 12.61
N GLU A 121 -5.83 17.13 12.45
CA GLU A 121 -6.23 17.86 11.25
C GLU A 121 -5.50 19.20 11.09
N GLY A 122 -4.39 19.19 10.36
CA GLY A 122 -3.76 20.37 9.78
C GLY A 122 -4.37 20.77 8.44
N ASN A 123 -3.98 21.94 7.93
CA ASN A 123 -4.38 22.39 6.59
C ASN A 123 -3.87 21.44 5.50
N ASP A 124 -2.66 20.90 5.68
CA ASP A 124 -2.06 19.89 4.82
C ASP A 124 -2.88 18.60 4.84
N ASP A 125 -3.31 18.14 6.02
CA ASP A 125 -4.15 16.94 6.13
C ASP A 125 -5.45 17.06 5.33
N GLN A 126 -6.17 18.17 5.53
CA GLN A 126 -7.40 18.47 4.79
C GLN A 126 -7.12 18.56 3.29
N SER A 127 -5.99 19.16 2.90
CA SER A 127 -5.62 19.36 1.50
C SER A 127 -5.41 18.05 0.76
N PHE A 128 -4.83 17.01 1.38
CA PHE A 128 -4.67 15.71 0.72
C PHE A 128 -6.01 15.10 0.30
N TRP A 129 -7.03 15.21 1.15
CA TRP A 129 -8.38 14.77 0.83
C TRP A 129 -9.03 15.63 -0.25
N ALA A 130 -8.88 16.96 -0.16
CA ALA A 130 -9.42 17.88 -1.16
C ALA A 130 -8.79 17.68 -2.55
N ILE A 131 -7.47 17.43 -2.61
CA ILE A 131 -6.74 17.14 -3.85
C ILE A 131 -7.21 15.81 -4.44
N ALA A 132 -7.37 14.77 -3.62
CA ALA A 132 -7.95 13.51 -4.08
C ALA A 132 -9.36 13.69 -4.65
N ALA A 133 -10.20 14.52 -4.01
CA ALA A 133 -11.55 14.83 -4.51
C ALA A 133 -11.52 15.63 -5.82
N MET A 134 -10.56 16.54 -5.99
CA MET A 134 -10.40 17.33 -7.21
C MET A 134 -9.93 16.48 -8.41
N ALA A 135 -9.22 15.38 -8.15
CA ALA A 135 -8.74 14.44 -9.17
C ALA A 135 -9.80 13.40 -9.60
N ALA A 136 -10.90 13.26 -8.85
CA ALA A 136 -11.90 12.20 -9.00
C ALA A 136 -12.90 12.43 -10.15
#